data_AF-A0A2E9QLN5-F1
#
_entry.id   AF-A0A2E9QLN5-F1
#
_cell.length_a   1.000
_cell.length_b   1.000
_cell.length_c   1.000
_cell.angle_alpha   90.00
_cell.angle_beta   90.00
_cell.angle_gamma   90.00
#
_symmetry.space_group_name_H-M   'P 1'
#
loop_
_entity.id
_entity.type
_entity.pdbx_description
1 polymer ?
#
loop_
_entity_poly.entity_id
_entity_poly.type
_entity_poly.pdbx_seq_one_letter_code
_entity_poly.pdbx_strand_id
1 'polypeptide(L)'
;MKKSPFSKLKSETTESRQQTDTLYRTESYRRKARKMMMRLRSQNRQGVEQEHKQEEAQKPPVHLEAMSYQARYGALMTTRLEALEGMVMISRFDELTWTTIERALDDEEPEVRAKAAELLATYPPSMPEAVFEKLIERAWDPELMVRRIVAHTLSFHPDPRSIGPLMGLLGSRDDELREIVEDSLSTICTKLGPPPPRIDADA
;
A
#
# COMPACT_ATOMS: atom_id res chain seq x y z
N MET A 1 -23.98 36.38 -84.73
CA MET A 1 -24.82 35.78 -83.66
C MET A 1 -24.56 36.53 -82.34
N LYS A 2 -25.47 37.42 -81.93
CA LYS A 2 -25.30 38.24 -80.72
C LYS A 2 -25.63 37.38 -79.49
N LYS A 3 -24.65 37.10 -78.63
CA LYS A 3 -24.89 36.39 -77.36
C LYS A 3 -25.82 37.24 -76.50
N SER A 4 -26.96 36.67 -76.11
CA SER A 4 -27.98 37.33 -75.31
C SER A 4 -27.39 37.84 -73.98
N PRO A 5 -27.65 39.09 -73.56
CA PRO A 5 -27.16 39.65 -72.29
C PRO A 5 -27.60 38.81 -71.08
N PHE A 6 -28.72 38.10 -71.22
CA PHE A 6 -29.29 37.22 -70.21
C PHE A 6 -28.48 35.94 -69.95
N SER A 7 -27.50 35.61 -70.79
CA SER A 7 -26.64 34.43 -70.59
C SER A 7 -25.56 34.66 -69.51
N LYS A 8 -25.02 35.88 -69.39
CA LYS A 8 -24.02 36.26 -68.37
C LYS A 8 -24.64 36.47 -66.98
N LEU A 9 -25.83 37.07 -66.92
CA LEU A 9 -26.57 37.25 -65.66
C LEU A 9 -26.97 35.92 -65.00
N LYS A 10 -27.25 34.87 -65.81
CA LYS A 10 -27.55 33.53 -65.29
C LYS A 10 -26.31 32.80 -64.77
N SER A 11 -25.13 32.98 -65.37
CA SER A 11 -23.90 32.36 -64.87
C SER A 11 -23.43 33.01 -63.56
N GLU A 12 -23.47 34.34 -63.44
CA GLU A 12 -23.09 35.06 -62.22
C GLU A 12 -24.01 34.74 -61.02
N THR A 13 -25.31 34.61 -61.25
CA THR A 13 -26.27 34.21 -60.19
C THR A 13 -26.12 32.75 -59.78
N THR A 14 -25.65 31.88 -60.68
CA THR A 14 -25.39 30.47 -60.38
C THR A 14 -24.06 30.30 -59.62
N GLU A 15 -23.02 31.04 -60.00
CA GLU A 15 -21.72 31.09 -59.30
C GLU A 15 -21.86 31.70 -57.90
N SER A 16 -22.61 32.79 -57.77
CA SER A 16 -22.93 33.43 -56.47
C SER A 16 -23.67 32.45 -55.54
N ARG A 17 -24.65 31.68 -56.05
CA ARG A 17 -25.33 30.62 -55.29
C ARG A 17 -24.38 29.49 -54.87
N GLN A 18 -23.52 29.03 -55.78
CA GLN A 18 -22.53 27.99 -55.47
C GLN A 18 -21.49 28.46 -54.45
N GLN A 19 -21.08 29.73 -54.49
CA GLN A 19 -20.22 30.35 -53.48
C GLN A 19 -20.91 30.43 -52.12
N THR A 20 -22.21 30.78 -52.05
CA THR A 20 -22.96 30.76 -50.79
C THR A 20 -23.16 29.35 -50.22
N ASP A 21 -23.40 28.35 -51.08
CA ASP A 21 -23.56 26.95 -50.66
C ASP A 21 -22.25 26.34 -50.14
N THR A 22 -21.11 26.70 -50.76
CA THR A 22 -19.78 26.30 -50.30
C THR A 22 -19.39 27.00 -48.99
N LEU A 23 -19.73 28.29 -48.82
CA LEU A 23 -19.57 29.00 -47.54
C LEU A 23 -20.41 28.34 -46.42
N TYR A 24 -21.67 28.01 -46.71
CA TYR A 24 -22.56 27.35 -45.76
C TYR A 24 -22.06 25.96 -45.35
N ARG A 25 -21.57 25.17 -46.32
CA ARG A 25 -20.96 23.86 -46.04
C ARG A 25 -19.70 24.01 -45.17
N THR A 26 -18.81 24.95 -45.47
CA THR A 26 -17.57 25.15 -44.70
C THR A 26 -17.83 25.64 -43.27
N GLU A 27 -18.83 26.52 -43.05
CA GLU A 27 -19.28 26.88 -41.71
C GLU A 27 -19.89 25.71 -40.95
N SER A 28 -20.67 24.86 -41.62
CA SER A 28 -21.24 23.64 -41.04
C SER A 28 -20.13 22.68 -40.57
N TYR A 29 -19.10 22.45 -41.40
CA TYR A 29 -17.94 21.64 -41.02
C TYR A 29 -17.15 22.27 -39.87
N ARG A 30 -16.92 23.59 -39.88
CA ARG A 30 -16.27 24.31 -38.76
C ARG A 30 -17.04 24.17 -37.45
N ARG A 31 -18.37 24.28 -37.48
CA ARG A 31 -19.23 24.09 -36.30
C ARG A 31 -19.14 22.65 -35.78
N LYS A 32 -19.17 21.65 -36.66
CA LYS A 32 -19.01 20.24 -36.30
C LYS A 32 -17.64 19.96 -35.69
N ALA A 33 -16.57 20.47 -36.29
CA ALA A 33 -15.20 20.35 -35.79
C ALA A 33 -15.04 21.00 -34.40
N ARG A 34 -15.61 22.20 -34.19
CA ARG A 34 -15.63 22.84 -32.86
C ARG A 34 -16.35 22.00 -31.81
N LYS A 35 -17.52 21.45 -32.13
CA LYS A 35 -18.25 20.55 -31.22
C LYS A 35 -17.45 19.29 -30.89
N MET A 36 -16.79 18.69 -31.89
CA MET A 36 -15.94 17.52 -31.69
C MET A 36 -14.72 17.85 -30.82
N MET A 37 -14.05 18.97 -31.05
CA MET A 37 -12.93 19.43 -30.23
C MET A 37 -13.34 19.73 -28.79
N MET A 38 -14.54 20.27 -28.56
CA MET A 38 -15.08 20.46 -27.20
C MET A 38 -15.31 19.11 -26.50
N ARG A 39 -15.86 18.11 -27.21
CA ARG A 39 -16.04 16.75 -26.66
C ARG A 39 -14.70 16.09 -26.33
N LEU A 40 -13.72 16.17 -27.23
CA LEU A 40 -12.38 15.62 -27.00
C LEU A 40 -11.71 16.29 -25.80
N ARG A 41 -11.80 17.61 -25.65
CA ARG A 41 -11.29 18.31 -24.45
C ARG A 41 -12.00 17.87 -23.17
N SER A 42 -13.32 17.68 -23.22
CA SER A 42 -14.09 17.19 -22.08
C SER A 42 -13.69 15.77 -21.69
N GLN A 43 -13.51 14.88 -22.67
CA GLN A 43 -13.07 13.50 -22.44
C GLN A 43 -11.65 13.46 -21.89
N ASN A 44 -10.74 14.25 -22.47
CA ASN A 44 -9.36 14.33 -21.99
C ASN A 44 -9.30 14.89 -20.57
N ARG A 45 -10.12 15.90 -20.25
CA ARG A 45 -10.25 16.43 -18.90
C ARG A 45 -10.78 15.38 -17.92
N GLN A 46 -11.79 14.61 -18.31
CA GLN A 46 -12.33 13.52 -17.50
C GLN A 46 -11.30 12.39 -17.31
N GLY A 47 -10.52 12.06 -18.34
CA GLY A 47 -9.42 11.10 -18.26
C GLY A 47 -8.37 11.54 -17.23
N VAL A 48 -7.88 12.78 -17.35
CA VAL A 48 -6.92 13.36 -16.39
C VAL A 48 -7.50 13.46 -14.98
N GLU A 49 -8.78 13.83 -14.84
CA GLU A 49 -9.46 13.86 -13.53
C GLU A 49 -9.63 12.47 -12.92
N GLN A 50 -9.86 11.43 -13.75
CA GLN A 50 -9.93 10.04 -13.28
C GLN A 50 -8.55 9.50 -12.92
N GLU A 51 -7.53 9.78 -13.72
CA GLU A 51 -6.13 9.44 -13.43
C GLU A 51 -5.68 10.11 -12.13
N HIS A 52 -5.92 11.42 -11.96
CA HIS A 52 -5.59 12.14 -10.71
C HIS A 52 -6.36 11.58 -9.52
N LYS A 53 -7.64 11.22 -9.66
CA LYS A 53 -8.41 10.56 -8.60
C LYS A 53 -7.89 9.17 -8.26
N GLN A 54 -7.39 8.43 -9.25
CA GLN A 54 -6.76 7.12 -9.03
C GLN A 54 -5.41 7.27 -8.33
N GLU A 55 -4.58 8.23 -8.75
CA GLU A 55 -3.31 8.56 -8.09
C GLU A 55 -3.53 9.07 -6.65
N GLU A 56 -4.53 9.92 -6.44
CA GLU A 56 -4.90 10.46 -5.12
C GLU A 56 -5.52 9.39 -4.21
N ALA A 57 -6.23 8.41 -4.77
CA ALA A 57 -6.73 7.26 -4.03
C ALA A 57 -5.63 6.24 -3.66
N GLN A 58 -4.50 6.25 -4.36
CA GLN A 58 -3.34 5.40 -4.03
C GLN A 58 -2.43 6.02 -2.97
N LYS A 59 -2.48 7.35 -2.78
CA LYS A 59 -1.73 8.00 -1.70
C LYS A 59 -2.37 7.69 -0.35
N PRO A 60 -1.58 7.32 0.67
CA PRO A 60 -2.12 7.16 2.01
C PRO A 60 -2.73 8.50 2.48
N PRO A 61 -3.87 8.49 3.18
CA PRO A 61 -4.47 9.72 3.69
C PRO A 61 -3.44 10.56 4.45
N VAL A 62 -3.45 11.88 4.27
CA VAL A 62 -2.47 12.84 4.83
C VAL A 62 -2.20 12.63 6.33
N HIS A 63 -3.20 12.18 7.07
CA HIS A 63 -3.07 11.85 8.50
C HIS A 63 -2.15 10.63 8.75
N LEU A 64 -2.13 9.63 7.88
CA LEU A 64 -1.22 8.49 7.96
C LEU A 64 0.22 8.86 7.63
N GLU A 65 0.47 9.76 6.67
CA GLU A 65 1.82 10.25 6.40
C GLU A 65 2.38 11.03 7.60
N ALA A 66 1.56 11.89 8.20
CA ALA A 66 1.94 12.62 9.40
C ALA A 66 2.20 11.67 10.59
N MET A 67 1.35 10.66 10.78
CA MET A 67 1.57 9.64 11.81
C MET A 67 2.82 8.81 11.54
N SER A 68 3.06 8.42 10.28
CA SER A 68 4.29 7.70 9.92
C SER A 68 5.54 8.52 10.20
N TYR A 69 5.50 9.83 9.91
CA TYR A 69 6.58 10.74 10.27
C TYR A 69 6.80 10.80 11.78
N GLN A 70 5.72 10.94 12.58
CA GLN A 70 5.82 10.98 14.04
C GLN A 70 6.30 9.64 14.61
N ALA A 71 5.85 8.50 14.08
CA ALA A 71 6.30 7.18 14.50
C ALA A 71 7.79 6.97 14.24
N ARG A 72 8.33 7.55 13.15
CA ARG A 72 9.75 7.37 12.75
C ARG A 72 10.69 8.39 13.35
N TYR A 73 10.23 9.62 13.57
CA TYR A 73 11.09 10.77 13.86
C TYR A 73 10.58 11.65 15.02
N GLY A 74 9.52 11.22 15.72
CA GLY A 74 9.00 11.91 16.89
C GLY A 74 10.09 12.03 17.95
N ALA A 75 10.30 13.26 18.46
CA ALA A 75 11.36 13.53 19.43
C ALA A 75 11.15 12.84 20.79
N LEU A 76 9.91 12.47 21.09
CA LEU A 76 9.55 11.76 22.32
C LEU A 76 9.11 10.35 21.96
N MET A 77 9.65 9.37 22.69
CA MET A 77 9.22 7.97 22.62
C MET A 77 7.70 7.82 22.68
N THR A 78 7.02 8.53 23.59
CA THR A 78 5.56 8.49 23.75
C THR A 78 4.83 8.89 22.46
N THR A 79 5.29 9.94 21.77
CA THR A 79 4.70 10.36 20.50
C THR A 79 4.90 9.35 19.39
N ARG A 80 6.04 8.63 19.39
CA ARG A 80 6.29 7.53 18.45
C ARG A 80 5.32 6.38 18.68
N LEU A 81 5.10 5.99 19.94
CA LEU A 81 4.17 4.92 20.33
C LEU A 81 2.73 5.23 19.91
N GLU A 82 2.24 6.41 20.26
CA GLU A 82 0.87 6.84 19.93
C GLU A 82 0.65 6.89 18.43
N ALA A 83 1.62 7.38 17.67
CA ALA A 83 1.54 7.44 16.23
C ALA A 83 1.53 6.03 15.61
N LEU A 84 2.39 5.11 16.09
CA LEU A 84 2.46 3.74 15.62
C LEU A 84 1.14 2.98 15.86
N GLU A 85 0.59 3.10 17.07
CA GLU A 85 -0.70 2.49 17.42
C GLU A 85 -1.85 3.08 16.59
N GLY A 86 -1.88 4.41 16.44
CA GLY A 86 -2.87 5.10 15.61
C GLY A 86 -2.85 4.64 14.16
N MET A 87 -1.67 4.42 13.57
CA MET A 87 -1.56 3.90 12.20
C MET A 87 -2.22 2.54 12.05
N VAL A 88 -1.91 1.59 12.94
CA VAL A 88 -2.46 0.22 12.88
C VAL A 88 -3.98 0.24 13.05
N MET A 89 -4.49 1.05 13.97
CA MET A 89 -5.93 1.22 14.23
C MET A 89 -6.70 1.76 13.01
N ILE A 90 -6.11 2.67 12.25
CA ILE A 90 -6.78 3.36 11.13
C ILE A 90 -6.71 2.55 9.84
N SER A 91 -5.53 2.01 9.48
CA SER A 91 -5.28 1.45 8.15
C SER A 91 -5.29 -0.09 8.10
N ARG A 92 -5.29 -0.76 9.27
CA ARG A 92 -5.20 -2.23 9.39
C ARG A 92 -4.00 -2.84 8.64
N PHE A 93 -2.91 -2.07 8.48
CA PHE A 93 -1.65 -2.42 7.81
C PHE A 93 -1.58 -2.30 6.27
N ASP A 94 -1.58 -1.06 5.78
CA ASP A 94 -1.17 -0.73 4.41
C ASP A 94 0.37 -0.74 4.22
N GLU A 95 0.85 -0.52 2.99
CA GLU A 95 2.29 -0.49 2.66
C GLU A 95 3.08 0.52 3.54
N LEU A 96 2.49 1.69 3.79
CA LEU A 96 3.12 2.71 4.64
C LEU A 96 3.21 2.25 6.11
N THR A 97 2.17 1.58 6.61
CA THR A 97 2.16 1.03 7.96
C THR A 97 3.19 -0.08 8.10
N TRP A 98 3.33 -0.95 7.11
CA TRP A 98 4.36 -2.00 7.11
C TRP A 98 5.77 -1.46 7.17
N THR A 99 6.10 -0.51 6.28
CA THR A 99 7.43 0.12 6.28
C THR A 99 7.70 0.90 7.58
N THR A 100 6.65 1.37 8.25
CA THR A 100 6.78 2.06 9.55
C THR A 100 7.04 1.07 10.68
N ILE A 101 6.32 -0.04 10.74
CA ILE A 101 6.54 -1.11 11.73
C ILE A 101 7.90 -1.76 11.55
N GLU A 102 8.29 -2.03 10.32
CA GLU A 102 9.61 -2.58 9.99
C GLU A 102 10.74 -1.69 10.56
N ARG A 103 10.57 -0.36 10.52
CA ARG A 103 11.51 0.58 11.15
C ARG A 103 11.38 0.61 12.67
N ALA A 104 10.16 0.55 13.19
CA ALA A 104 9.92 0.58 14.63
C ALA A 104 10.50 -0.66 15.35
N LEU A 105 10.59 -1.80 14.67
CA LEU A 105 11.31 -3.00 15.17
C LEU A 105 12.82 -2.78 15.33
N ASP A 106 13.41 -1.78 14.66
CA ASP A 106 14.81 -1.37 14.76
C ASP A 106 15.00 -0.08 15.57
N ASP A 107 13.95 0.42 16.23
CA ASP A 107 14.03 1.68 16.96
C ASP A 107 15.05 1.59 18.11
N GLU A 108 15.70 2.71 18.42
CA GLU A 108 16.67 2.79 19.52
C GLU A 108 16.02 2.52 20.88
N GLU A 109 14.75 2.93 21.05
CA GLU A 109 14.01 2.75 22.29
C GLU A 109 13.36 1.37 22.35
N PRO A 110 13.65 0.56 23.39
CA PRO A 110 13.10 -0.78 23.51
C PRO A 110 11.57 -0.80 23.59
N GLU A 111 10.95 0.21 24.17
CA GLU A 111 9.49 0.33 24.25
C GLU A 111 8.84 0.47 22.87
N VAL A 112 9.51 1.16 21.93
CA VAL A 112 9.01 1.29 20.55
C VAL A 112 9.13 -0.04 19.81
N ARG A 113 10.26 -0.76 19.99
CA ARG A 113 10.43 -2.12 19.44
C ARG A 113 9.40 -3.10 19.99
N ALA A 114 9.18 -3.06 21.30
CA ALA A 114 8.18 -3.84 22.01
C ALA A 114 6.76 -3.55 21.48
N LYS A 115 6.38 -2.28 21.35
CA LYS A 115 5.07 -1.89 20.82
C LYS A 115 4.88 -2.34 19.38
N ALA A 116 5.91 -2.25 18.54
CA ALA A 116 5.86 -2.75 17.18
C ALA A 116 5.56 -4.25 17.15
N ALA A 117 6.28 -5.05 17.94
CA ALA A 117 6.04 -6.49 18.05
C ALA A 117 4.65 -6.83 18.66
N GLU A 118 4.21 -6.07 19.67
CA GLU A 118 2.88 -6.23 20.29
C GLU A 118 1.75 -6.01 19.26
N LEU A 119 1.83 -4.94 18.47
CA LEU A 119 0.82 -4.62 17.46
C LEU A 119 0.68 -5.73 16.40
N LEU A 120 1.78 -6.41 16.05
CA LEU A 120 1.77 -7.58 15.17
C LEU A 120 1.04 -8.79 15.77
N ALA A 121 0.98 -8.92 17.09
CA ALA A 121 0.23 -9.98 17.78
C ALA A 121 -1.26 -9.60 17.93
N THR A 122 -1.54 -8.36 18.34
CA THR A 122 -2.91 -7.86 18.58
C THR A 122 -3.75 -7.91 17.30
N TYR A 123 -3.12 -7.62 16.17
CA TYR A 123 -3.74 -7.68 14.86
C TYR A 123 -2.84 -8.54 13.99
N PRO A 124 -3.13 -9.83 13.80
CA PRO A 124 -2.30 -10.72 13.00
C PRO A 124 -2.83 -10.78 11.54
N PRO A 125 -2.40 -9.88 10.63
CA PRO A 125 -2.60 -10.05 9.20
C PRO A 125 -1.54 -11.00 8.62
N SER A 126 -1.64 -11.26 7.31
CA SER A 126 -0.48 -11.75 6.55
C SER A 126 0.63 -10.70 6.61
N MET A 127 1.70 -10.99 7.32
CA MET A 127 2.86 -10.10 7.50
C MET A 127 3.80 -10.17 6.27
N PRO A 128 4.39 -9.04 5.82
CA PRO A 128 5.44 -9.07 4.82
C PRO A 128 6.69 -9.79 5.32
N GLU A 129 7.36 -10.50 4.41
CA GLU A 129 8.59 -11.27 4.70
C GLU A 129 9.67 -10.43 5.42
N ALA A 130 9.91 -9.20 4.96
CA ALA A 130 10.92 -8.32 5.56
C ALA A 130 10.60 -7.97 7.04
N VAL A 131 9.32 -7.81 7.38
CA VAL A 131 8.89 -7.53 8.76
C VAL A 131 9.04 -8.79 9.62
N PHE A 132 8.74 -9.96 9.05
CA PHE A 132 8.87 -11.23 9.74
C PHE A 132 10.32 -11.58 10.09
N GLU A 133 11.25 -11.39 9.14
CA GLU A 133 12.69 -11.57 9.40
C GLU A 133 13.18 -10.65 10.52
N LYS A 134 12.79 -9.37 10.52
CA LYS A 134 13.14 -8.46 11.63
C LYS A 134 12.54 -8.88 12.97
N LEU A 135 11.29 -9.35 12.97
CA LEU A 135 10.67 -9.85 14.18
C LEU A 135 11.46 -11.05 14.73
N ILE A 136 11.91 -11.97 13.88
CA ILE A 136 12.77 -13.09 14.27
C ILE A 136 14.10 -12.59 14.85
N GLU A 137 14.75 -11.61 14.23
CA GLU A 137 15.99 -11.04 14.75
C GLU A 137 15.82 -10.47 16.17
N ARG A 138 14.65 -9.89 16.47
CA ARG A 138 14.30 -9.38 17.81
C ARG A 138 14.09 -10.46 18.86
N ALA A 139 14.11 -11.75 18.51
CA ALA A 139 14.16 -12.82 19.52
C ALA A 139 15.42 -12.71 20.39
N TRP A 140 16.52 -12.15 19.86
CA TRP A 140 17.76 -11.88 20.58
C TRP A 140 17.95 -10.41 20.97
N ASP A 141 16.85 -9.64 21.06
CA ASP A 141 16.92 -8.25 21.50
C ASP A 141 17.67 -8.12 22.83
N PRO A 142 18.51 -7.08 23.04
CA PRO A 142 19.17 -6.87 24.33
C PRO A 142 18.17 -6.73 25.50
N GLU A 143 17.00 -6.15 25.26
CA GLU A 143 15.99 -5.90 26.27
C GLU A 143 15.08 -7.11 26.49
N LEU A 144 14.91 -7.52 27.76
CA LEU A 144 14.13 -8.71 28.10
C LEU A 144 12.65 -8.55 27.76
N MET A 145 12.10 -7.37 27.99
CA MET A 145 10.70 -7.05 27.65
C MET A 145 10.42 -7.29 26.16
N VAL A 146 11.34 -6.86 25.28
CA VAL A 146 11.21 -7.06 23.84
C VAL A 146 11.24 -8.55 23.50
N ARG A 147 12.18 -9.32 24.05
CA ARG A 147 12.26 -10.78 23.81
C ARG A 147 10.97 -11.51 24.18
N ARG A 148 10.37 -11.16 25.32
CA ARG A 148 9.10 -11.76 25.78
C ARG A 148 7.96 -11.47 24.82
N ILE A 149 7.81 -10.21 24.41
CA ILE A 149 6.75 -9.81 23.47
C ILE A 149 6.97 -10.48 22.12
N VAL A 150 8.20 -10.50 21.60
CA VAL A 150 8.54 -11.16 20.34
C VAL A 150 8.20 -12.65 20.39
N ALA A 151 8.60 -13.35 21.46
CA ALA A 151 8.31 -14.77 21.60
C ALA A 151 6.80 -15.04 21.54
N HIS A 152 6.02 -14.26 22.30
CA HIS A 152 4.57 -14.31 22.28
C HIS A 152 4.00 -13.98 20.88
N THR A 153 4.47 -12.93 20.22
CA THR A 153 4.04 -12.53 18.88
C THR A 153 4.26 -13.63 17.83
N LEU A 154 5.40 -14.32 17.87
CA LEU A 154 5.70 -15.42 16.94
C LEU A 154 4.70 -16.59 17.05
N SER A 155 4.03 -16.77 18.19
CA SER A 155 2.99 -17.79 18.35
C SER A 155 1.73 -17.51 17.51
N PHE A 156 1.44 -16.23 17.23
CA PHE A 156 0.32 -15.80 16.38
C PHE A 156 0.66 -15.91 14.88
N HIS A 157 1.93 -16.03 14.54
CA HIS A 157 2.46 -16.13 13.18
C HIS A 157 3.24 -17.43 13.01
N PRO A 158 2.57 -18.61 13.04
CA PRO A 158 3.25 -19.89 13.02
C PRO A 158 3.99 -20.12 11.70
N ASP A 159 5.32 -20.11 11.79
CA ASP A 159 6.26 -20.36 10.69
C ASP A 159 7.41 -21.23 11.22
N PRO A 160 7.84 -22.28 10.49
CA PRO A 160 8.95 -23.14 10.91
C PRO A 160 10.24 -22.39 11.28
N ARG A 161 10.47 -21.22 10.68
CA ARG A 161 11.65 -20.38 10.93
C ARG A 161 11.70 -19.82 12.35
N SER A 162 10.55 -19.68 13.02
CA SER A 162 10.47 -19.22 14.43
C SER A 162 10.99 -20.25 15.43
N ILE A 163 11.01 -21.54 15.07
CA ILE A 163 11.32 -22.64 15.99
C ILE A 163 12.75 -22.53 16.52
N GLY A 164 13.74 -22.35 15.63
CA GLY A 164 15.15 -22.22 15.99
C GLY A 164 15.42 -21.06 16.97
N PRO A 165 15.00 -19.81 16.63
CA PRO A 165 15.07 -18.66 17.52
C PRO A 165 14.44 -18.91 18.89
N LEU A 166 13.21 -19.42 18.93
CA LEU A 166 12.50 -19.71 20.19
C LEU A 166 13.21 -20.78 21.02
N MET A 167 13.67 -21.87 20.41
CA MET A 167 14.45 -22.90 21.11
C MET A 167 15.72 -22.32 21.74
N GLY A 168 16.36 -21.34 21.10
CA GLY A 168 17.52 -20.64 21.66
C GLY A 168 17.19 -19.88 22.96
N LEU A 169 15.95 -19.46 23.16
CA LEU A 169 15.50 -18.72 24.33
C LEU A 169 15.11 -19.59 25.54
N LEU A 170 14.93 -20.90 25.34
CA LEU A 170 14.69 -21.86 26.44
C LEU A 170 15.85 -21.93 27.45
N GLY A 171 17.06 -21.54 27.04
CA GLY A 171 18.24 -21.42 27.91
C GLY A 171 18.29 -20.14 28.74
N SER A 172 17.31 -19.24 28.60
CA SER A 172 17.24 -18.00 29.36
C SER A 172 17.16 -18.26 30.87
N ARG A 173 17.75 -17.37 31.67
CA ARG A 173 17.59 -17.37 33.15
C ARG A 173 16.26 -16.76 33.60
N ASP A 174 15.52 -16.16 32.68
CA ASP A 174 14.23 -15.56 32.96
C ASP A 174 13.12 -16.61 32.83
N ASP A 175 12.46 -16.90 33.94
CA ASP A 175 11.43 -17.96 34.01
C ASP A 175 10.20 -17.63 33.16
N GLU A 176 9.76 -16.38 33.18
CA GLU A 176 8.60 -15.91 32.41
C GLU A 176 8.86 -16.01 30.90
N LEU A 177 10.06 -15.62 30.42
CA LEU A 177 10.42 -15.81 29.02
C LEU A 177 10.43 -17.30 28.65
N ARG A 178 10.93 -18.19 29.53
CA ARG A 178 10.91 -19.63 29.25
C ARG A 178 9.49 -20.17 29.11
N GLU A 179 8.59 -19.79 30.01
CA GLU A 179 7.16 -20.16 29.96
C GLU A 179 6.51 -19.68 28.66
N ILE A 180 6.69 -18.40 28.30
CA ILE A 180 6.17 -17.84 27.04
C ILE A 180 6.70 -18.62 25.83
N VAL A 181 7.98 -18.97 25.83
CA VAL A 181 8.62 -19.71 24.73
C VAL A 181 8.08 -21.13 24.63
N GLU A 182 7.88 -21.83 25.74
CA GLU A 182 7.28 -23.17 25.77
C GLU A 182 5.86 -23.15 25.20
N ASP A 183 5.03 -22.19 25.62
CA ASP A 183 3.67 -22.00 25.11
C ASP A 183 3.65 -21.64 23.62
N SER A 184 4.58 -20.78 23.20
CA SER A 184 4.70 -20.34 21.81
C SER A 184 5.12 -21.49 20.90
N LEU A 185 6.12 -22.29 21.31
CA LEU A 185 6.55 -23.49 20.59
C LEU A 185 5.43 -24.54 20.51
N SER A 186 4.71 -24.76 21.60
CA SER A 186 3.55 -25.67 21.63
C SER A 186 2.48 -25.22 20.61
N THR A 187 2.15 -23.93 20.61
CA THR A 187 1.19 -23.33 19.67
C THR A 187 1.66 -23.48 18.22
N ILE A 188 2.91 -23.17 17.92
CA ILE A 188 3.46 -23.28 16.56
C ILE A 188 3.46 -24.74 16.08
N CYS A 189 3.92 -25.68 16.91
CA CYS A 189 3.94 -27.10 16.59
C CYS A 189 2.54 -27.69 16.36
N THR A 190 1.54 -27.26 17.13
CA THR A 190 0.15 -27.71 16.91
C THR A 190 -0.43 -27.17 15.61
N LYS A 191 -0.06 -25.96 15.18
CA LYS A 191 -0.53 -25.33 13.94
C LYS A 191 0.15 -25.88 12.69
N LEU A 192 1.46 -26.13 12.75
CA LEU A 192 2.24 -26.68 11.64
C LEU A 192 2.04 -28.20 11.46
N GLY A 193 1.48 -28.86 12.47
CA GLY A 193 1.38 -30.31 12.54
C GLY A 193 2.70 -30.96 12.99
N PRO A 194 2.68 -32.25 13.36
CA PRO A 194 3.90 -32.97 13.67
C PRO A 194 4.83 -32.92 12.44
N PRO A 195 6.16 -32.79 12.63
CA PRO A 195 7.09 -32.88 11.52
C PRO A 195 6.82 -34.18 10.76
N PRO A 196 6.89 -34.20 9.42
CA PRO A 196 6.73 -35.44 8.67
C PRO A 196 7.64 -36.50 9.29
N PRO A 197 7.17 -37.76 9.44
CA PRO A 197 7.97 -38.81 10.03
C PRO A 197 9.33 -38.82 9.34
N ARG A 198 10.41 -38.95 10.12
CA ARG A 198 11.75 -39.10 9.55
C ARG A 198 11.64 -40.19 8.50
N ILE A 199 11.92 -39.83 7.25
CA ILE A 199 12.18 -40.83 6.23
C ILE A 199 13.51 -41.40 6.67
N ASP A 200 13.46 -42.42 7.53
CA ASP A 200 14.63 -43.22 7.83
C ASP A 200 15.10 -43.74 6.46
N ALA A 201 16.28 -43.29 6.05
CA ALA A 201 16.85 -43.51 4.72
C ALA A 201 17.34 -44.96 4.53
N ASP A 202 16.65 -45.92 5.14
CA ASP A 202 16.95 -47.34 5.13
C ASP A 202 15.66 -48.13 4.80
N ALA A 203 15.29 -48.14 3.52
CA ALA A 203 14.41 -49.12 2.90
C ALA A 203 14.85 -49.40 1.47
#